data_AF-A0AAD6AZ96-F1
#
_entry.id   AF-A0AAD6AZ96-F1
#
_cell.length_a   1.000
_cell.length_b   1.000
_cell.length_c   1.000
_cell.angle_alpha   90.00
_cell.angle_beta   90.00
_cell.angle_gamma   90.00
#
_symmetry.space_group_name_H-M   'P 1'
#
loop_
_entity.id
_entity.type
_entity.pdbx_description
1 polymer ?
#
loop_
_entity_poly.entity_id
_entity_poly.type
_entity_poly.pdbx_seq_one_letter_code
_entity_poly.pdbx_strand_id
1 'polypeptide(L)' 'MDRESMTVSAFSPICNPAQSPWGQKAFSGYLGSDRDPWQLLPDNLIAVCSEKKIPVVFRLQPKSNGSK' A
#
# COMPACT_ATOMS: atom_id res chain seq x y z
N MET A 1 -10.12 -17.85 -21.62
CA MET A 1 -8.96 -17.24 -20.93
C MET A 1 -9.35 -16.99 -19.49
N ASP A 2 -9.24 -18.03 -18.68
CA ASP A 2 -9.44 -17.95 -17.23
C ASP A 2 -8.25 -17.21 -16.64
N ARG A 3 -8.48 -16.02 -16.06
CA ARG A 3 -7.43 -15.33 -15.31
C ARG A 3 -7.28 -16.05 -13.98
N GLU A 4 -6.20 -16.81 -13.83
CA GLU A 4 -5.76 -17.33 -12.54
C GLU A 4 -5.69 -16.21 -11.51
N SER A 5 -6.39 -16.40 -10.39
CA SER A 5 -6.40 -15.46 -9.28
C SER A 5 -5.05 -15.50 -8.56
N MET A 6 -4.25 -14.45 -8.75
CA MET A 6 -3.04 -14.17 -7.98
C MET A 6 -3.41 -13.73 -6.56
N THR A 7 -3.25 -14.63 -5.60
CA THR A 7 -3.30 -14.29 -4.18
C THR A 7 -1.96 -13.69 -3.75
N VAL A 8 -2.00 -12.59 -3.01
CA VAL A 8 -0.79 -11.97 -2.42
C VAL A 8 -0.94 -11.89 -0.90
N SER A 9 0.16 -12.09 -0.18
CA SER A 9 0.21 -11.88 1.27
C SER A 9 1.29 -10.86 1.61
N ALA A 10 1.02 -10.01 2.60
CA ALA A 10 1.95 -8.97 3.03
C ALA A 10 1.94 -8.85 4.56
N PHE A 11 3.10 -8.48 5.11
CA PHE A 11 3.29 -8.28 6.54
C PHE A 11 3.44 -6.78 6.82
N SER A 12 2.56 -6.22 7.64
CA SER A 12 2.46 -4.79 7.96
C SER A 12 2.62 -3.87 6.74
N PRO A 13 1.82 -4.04 5.67
CA PRO A 13 1.98 -3.24 4.46
C PRO A 13 1.63 -1.76 4.67
N ILE A 14 2.32 -0.89 3.93
CA ILE A 14 1.91 0.52 3.78
C ILE A 14 0.84 0.57 2.69
N CYS A 15 -0.43 0.54 3.08
CA CYS A 15 -1.56 0.47 2.16
C CYS A 15 -1.90 1.80 1.46
N ASN A 16 -1.35 2.91 1.95
CA ASN A 16 -1.48 4.24 1.37
C ASN A 16 -0.14 5.00 1.45
N PRO A 17 0.80 4.75 0.51
CA PRO A 17 2.12 5.33 0.57
C PRO A 17 2.10 6.86 0.34
N ALA A 18 1.18 7.37 -0.47
CA ALA A 18 1.09 8.81 -0.76
C ALA A 18 0.71 9.65 0.48
N GLN A 19 -0.02 9.07 1.44
CA GLN A 19 -0.36 9.72 2.71
C GLN A 19 0.59 9.40 3.87
N SER A 20 1.57 8.51 3.66
CA SER A 20 2.55 8.16 4.68
C SER A 20 3.77 9.08 4.63
N PRO A 21 4.34 9.52 5.77
CA PRO A 21 5.58 10.31 5.79
C PRO A 21 6.74 9.62 5.07
N TRP A 22 6.83 8.28 5.18
CA TRP A 22 7.86 7.52 4.47
C TRP A 22 7.61 7.51 2.97
N GLY A 23 6.37 7.31 2.53
CA GLY A 23 6.05 7.25 1.10
C GLY A 23 6.17 8.61 0.42
N GLN A 24 5.79 9.71 1.05
CA GLN A 24 6.01 11.06 0.53
C GLN A 24 7.51 11.37 0.36
N LYS A 25 8.35 10.96 1.32
CA LYS A 25 9.80 11.11 1.22
C LYS A 25 10.39 10.24 0.11
N ALA A 26 9.95 8.99 -0.02
CA ALA A 26 10.40 8.10 -1.08
C ALA A 26 9.99 8.63 -2.46
N PHE A 27 8.73 9.02 -2.63
CA PHE A 27 8.22 9.51 -3.90
C PHE A 27 8.85 10.83 -4.33
N SER A 28 9.05 11.78 -3.40
CA SER A 28 9.78 13.02 -3.73
C SER A 28 11.22 12.77 -4.16
N GLY A 29 11.88 11.72 -3.63
CA GLY A 29 13.23 11.34 -4.02
C GLY A 29 13.32 10.62 -5.38
N TYR A 30 12.38 9.72 -5.69
CA TYR A 30 12.42 8.89 -6.90
C TYR A 30 11.64 9.47 -8.09
N LEU A 31 10.50 10.11 -7.82
CA LEU A 31 9.56 10.63 -8.83
C LEU A 31 9.59 12.16 -8.95
N GLY A 32 10.33 12.83 -8.06
CA GLY A 32 10.40 14.29 -7.99
C GLY A 32 9.24 14.92 -7.22
N SER A 33 9.20 16.25 -7.18
CA SER A 33 8.23 17.02 -6.40
C SER A 33 6.82 17.03 -7.02
N ASP A 34 6.69 16.65 -8.28
CA ASP A 34 5.40 16.51 -8.95
C ASP A 34 4.63 15.33 -8.37
N ARG A 35 3.39 15.59 -7.94
CA ARG A 35 2.50 14.58 -7.36
C ARG A 35 1.70 13.81 -8.40
N ASP A 36 1.66 14.30 -9.64
CA ASP A 36 1.02 13.65 -10.77
C ASP A 36 1.50 12.19 -10.97
N PRO A 37 2.82 11.89 -10.99
CA PRO A 37 3.31 10.51 -11.11
C PRO A 37 3.07 9.61 -9.89
N TRP A 38 2.64 10.16 -8.74
CA TRP A 38 2.36 9.33 -7.56
C TRP A 38 1.08 8.47 -7.77
N GLN A 39 0.25 8.82 -8.76
CA GLN A 39 -0.95 8.10 -9.16
C GLN A 39 -0.70 6.76 -9.86
N LEU A 40 0.57 6.42 -10.17
CA LEU A 40 0.92 5.10 -10.69
C LEU A 40 0.56 3.97 -9.72
N LEU A 41 0.41 4.29 -8.44
CA LEU A 41 -0.10 3.39 -7.42
C LEU A 41 -1.50 3.83 -7.00
N PRO A 42 -2.43 2.87 -6.76
CA PRO A 42 -3.73 3.22 -6.21
C PRO A 42 -3.59 3.88 -4.84
N ASP A 43 -4.36 4.94 -4.60
CA ASP A 43 -4.33 5.70 -3.35
C ASP A 43 -4.57 4.82 -2.12
N ASN A 44 -5.45 3.84 -2.25
CA ASN A 44 -5.75 2.90 -1.19
C ASN A 44 -5.83 1.47 -1.73
N LEU A 45 -4.80 0.69 -1.43
CA LEU A 45 -4.73 -0.70 -1.86
C LEU A 45 -5.89 -1.55 -1.30
N ILE A 46 -6.36 -1.25 -0.08
CA ILE A 46 -7.49 -1.97 0.54
C ILE A 46 -8.77 -1.76 -0.24
N ALA A 47 -9.05 -0.51 -0.63
CA ALA A 47 -10.24 -0.16 -1.40
C ALA A 47 -10.24 -0.88 -2.76
N VAL A 48 -9.09 -0.86 -3.46
CA VAL A 48 -8.95 -1.53 -4.75
C VAL A 48 -9.07 -3.06 -4.64
N CYS A 49 -8.45 -3.67 -3.63
CA CYS A 49 -8.55 -5.11 -3.41
C CYS A 49 -9.99 -5.52 -3.03
N SER A 50 -10.69 -4.68 -2.27
CA SER A 50 -12.09 -4.90 -1.90
C SER A 50 -13.02 -4.81 -3.11
N GLU A 51 -12.85 -3.79 -3.96
CA GLU A 51 -13.64 -3.61 -5.19
C GLU A 51 -13.43 -4.75 -6.19
N LYS A 52 -12.17 -5.13 -6.42
CA LYS A 52 -11.80 -6.20 -7.37
C LYS A 52 -12.02 -7.61 -6.83
N LYS A 53 -12.52 -7.74 -5.59
CA LYS A 53 -12.76 -9.03 -4.91
C LYS A 53 -11.53 -9.93 -4.90
N ILE A 54 -10.34 -9.34 -4.76
CA ILE A 54 -9.09 -10.09 -4.72
C ILE A 54 -8.87 -10.54 -3.28
N PRO A 55 -8.70 -11.85 -3.01
CA PRO A 55 -8.39 -12.32 -1.67
C PRO A 55 -6.96 -11.88 -1.29
N VAL A 56 -6.83 -11.09 -0.23
CA VAL A 56 -5.53 -10.62 0.29
C VAL A 56 -5.45 -10.90 1.78
N VAL A 57 -4.32 -11.45 2.22
CA VAL A 57 -4.05 -11.72 3.63
C VAL A 57 -3.07 -10.69 4.17
N PHE A 58 -3.52 -9.87 5.12
CA PHE A 58 -2.67 -8.93 5.84
C PHE A 58 -2.36 -9.46 7.23
N ARG A 59 -1.06 -9.58 7.55
CA ARG A 59 -0.63 -9.77 8.95
C ARG A 59 -0.15 -8.45 9.51
N LEU A 60 -0.86 -7.93 10.49
CA LEU A 60 -0.44 -6.75 11.25
C LEU A 60 0.40 -7.18 12.45
N GLN A 61 1.47 -6.46 12.73
CA GLN A 61 2.15 -6.60 14.01
C GLN A 61 1.31 -5.95 15.12
N PRO A 62 1.19 -6.59 16.29
CA PRO A 62 0.66 -5.91 17.46
C PRO A 62 1.53 -4.69 17.74
N LYS A 63 0.90 -3.55 17.99
CA LYS A 63 1.60 -2.33 18.36
C LYS A 63 2.31 -2.60 19.69
N SER A 64 3.64 -2.65 19.68
CA SER A 64 4.43 -2.59 20.92
C SER A 64 4.15 -1.23 21.57
N ASN A 65 3.43 -1.25 22.67
CA ASN A 65 3.21 -0.12 23.57
C ASN A 65 4.51 0.16 24.34
N GLY A 66 5.53 0.63 23.62
CA GLY A 66 6.75 1.15 24.22
C GLY A 66 6.50 2.52 24.81
N SER A 67 6.24 2.56 26.12
CA SER A 67 6.32 3.75 26.95
C SER A 67 7.70 4.41 26.78
N LYS A 68 7.70 5.68 26.42
CA LYS A 68 8.71 6.66 26.81
C LYS A 68 7.98 7.86 27.38
#